data_AF-A0A920NTU0-F1
#
_entry.id   AF-A0A920NTU0-F1
#
_cell.length_a   1.000
_cell.length_b   1.000
_cell.length_c   1.000
_cell.angle_alpha   90.00
_cell.angle_beta   90.00
_cell.angle_gamma   90.00
#
_symmetry.space_group_name_H-M   'P 1'
#
loop_
_entity.id
_entity.type
_entity.pdbx_description
1 polymer ?
#
loop_
_entity_poly.entity_id
_entity_poly.type
_entity_poly.pdbx_seq_one_letter_code
_entity_poly.pdbx_strand_id
1 'polypeptide(L)'
;MGFIKNLTAGEIVDQYLLILNSINKRITNVVFMGMGEPFLNYQQVVNAANFLNHKEGINLSAKRITISTVGLFQKSRNTLKKVININWQLA
;
A
#
# COMPACT_ATOMS: atom_id res chain seq x y z
N MET A 1 -10.57 0.50 -21.34
CA MET A 1 -10.04 1.72 -20.68
C MET A 1 -8.55 1.55 -20.47
N GLY A 2 -7.75 2.61 -20.63
CA GLY A 2 -6.29 2.59 -20.51
C GLY A 2 -5.78 3.32 -19.27
N PHE A 3 -4.46 3.40 -19.12
CA PHE A 3 -3.81 4.17 -18.05
C PHE A 3 -4.13 5.67 -18.18
N ILE A 4 -4.47 6.32 -17.05
CA ILE A 4 -4.79 7.75 -17.01
C ILE A 4 -3.73 8.50 -16.21
N LYS A 5 -3.60 8.18 -14.91
CA LYS A 5 -2.61 8.78 -14.00
C LYS A 5 -2.28 7.83 -12.85
N ASN A 6 -1.16 8.10 -12.20
CA ASN A 6 -0.84 7.52 -10.89
C ASN A 6 -1.58 8.28 -9.78
N LEU A 7 -1.99 7.55 -8.74
CA LEU A 7 -2.56 8.14 -7.52
C LEU A 7 -1.46 8.71 -6.63
N THR A 8 -1.74 9.82 -5.96
CA THR A 8 -0.92 10.33 -4.87
C THR A 8 -1.10 9.48 -3.60
N ALA A 9 -0.15 9.56 -2.65
CA ALA A 9 -0.28 8.87 -1.37
C ALA A 9 -1.56 9.28 -0.61
N GLY A 10 -1.97 10.55 -0.70
CA GLY A 10 -3.22 11.05 -0.14
C GLY A 10 -4.44 10.34 -0.75
N GLU A 11 -4.53 10.29 -2.08
CA GLU A 11 -5.63 9.59 -2.78
C GLU A 11 -5.69 8.08 -2.46
N ILE A 12 -4.55 7.46 -2.12
CA ILE A 12 -4.52 6.07 -1.66
C ILE A 12 -5.02 5.95 -0.22
N VAL A 13 -4.56 6.81 0.69
CA VAL A 13 -4.99 6.82 2.09
C VAL A 13 -6.46 7.21 2.23
N ASP A 14 -6.97 8.10 1.38
CA ASP A 14 -8.37 8.51 1.37
C ASP A 14 -9.31 7.31 1.15
N GLN A 15 -8.92 6.33 0.33
CA GLN A 15 -9.70 5.10 0.17
C GLN A 15 -9.85 4.33 1.49
N TYR A 16 -8.78 4.27 2.29
CA TYR A 16 -8.83 3.67 3.62
C TYR A 16 -9.75 4.46 4.56
N LEU A 17 -9.63 5.79 4.59
CA LEU A 17 -10.42 6.66 5.46
C LEU A 17 -11.92 6.63 5.10
N LEU A 18 -12.25 6.60 3.81
CA LEU A 18 -13.62 6.47 3.34
C LEU A 18 -14.26 5.18 3.84
N ILE A 19 -13.56 4.05 3.75
CA ILE A 19 -14.07 2.77 4.27
C ILE A 19 -14.17 2.82 5.79
N LEU A 20 -13.14 3.33 6.47
CA LEU A 20 -13.12 3.44 7.94
C LEU A 20 -14.33 4.22 8.46
N ASN A 21 -14.69 5.32 7.81
CA ASN A 21 -15.85 6.14 8.18
C ASN A 21 -17.19 5.49 7.80
N SER A 22 -17.20 4.54 6.87
CA SER A 22 -18.40 3.86 6.38
C SER A 22 -18.72 2.58 7.15
N ILE A 23 -17.77 2.03 7.91
CA ILE A 23 -17.95 0.78 8.66
C ILE A 23 -17.82 1.03 10.16
N ASN A 24 -18.71 0.47 10.97
CA ASN A 24 -18.58 0.51 12.43
C ASN A 24 -17.64 -0.61 12.94
N LYS A 25 -16.52 -0.84 12.26
CA LYS A 25 -15.56 -1.91 12.54
C LYS A 25 -14.13 -1.44 12.28
N ARG A 26 -13.18 -2.02 13.00
CA ARG A 26 -11.76 -1.74 12.77
C ARG A 26 -11.25 -2.47 11.54
N ILE A 27 -10.56 -1.76 10.66
CA ILE A 27 -9.80 -2.37 9.56
C ILE A 27 -8.54 -3.02 10.14
N THR A 28 -8.40 -4.33 9.95
CA THR A 28 -7.32 -5.14 10.54
C THR A 28 -6.18 -5.42 9.57
N ASN A 29 -6.43 -5.35 8.27
CA ASN A 29 -5.49 -5.68 7.20
C ASN A 29 -5.73 -4.78 5.99
N VAL A 30 -4.66 -4.40 5.30
CA VAL A 30 -4.71 -3.61 4.05
C VAL A 30 -3.86 -4.32 3.01
N VAL A 31 -4.42 -4.53 1.82
CA VAL A 31 -3.75 -5.22 0.72
C VAL A 31 -3.80 -4.35 -0.53
N PHE A 32 -2.64 -3.99 -1.08
CA PHE A 32 -2.53 -3.21 -2.31
C PHE A 32 -2.68 -4.16 -3.50
N MET A 33 -3.93 -4.45 -3.87
CA MET A 33 -4.37 -5.32 -4.97
C MET A 33 -5.47 -4.67 -5.84
N GLY A 34 -5.57 -3.33 -5.80
CA GLY A 34 -6.56 -2.59 -6.57
C GLY A 34 -6.23 -2.46 -8.05
N MET A 35 -6.79 -1.45 -8.69
CA MET A 35 -6.49 -1.14 -10.09
C MET A 35 -5.05 -0.62 -10.25
N GLY A 36 -4.33 -1.16 -11.22
CA GLY A 36 -2.95 -0.78 -11.55
C GLY A 36 -1.90 -1.63 -10.83
N GLU A 37 -0.64 -1.40 -11.15
CA GLU A 37 0.49 -2.15 -10.59
C GLU A 37 1.22 -1.29 -9.54
N PRO A 38 1.22 -1.67 -8.25
CA PRO A 38 1.80 -0.86 -7.18
C PRO A 38 3.26 -0.45 -7.42
N PHE A 39 4.06 -1.28 -8.10
CA PHE A 39 5.44 -0.92 -8.45
C PHE A 39 5.58 0.24 -9.43
N LEU A 40 4.62 0.42 -10.34
CA LEU A 40 4.62 1.57 -11.26
C LEU A 40 4.36 2.90 -10.53
N ASN A 41 3.92 2.83 -9.28
CA ASN A 41 3.66 3.97 -8.40
C ASN A 41 4.34 3.80 -7.03
N TYR A 42 5.52 3.17 -7.02
CA TYR A 42 6.21 2.70 -5.82
C TYR A 42 6.31 3.76 -4.70
N GLN A 43 6.76 4.97 -5.03
CA GLN A 43 6.96 6.02 -4.03
C GLN A 43 5.67 6.39 -3.31
N GLN A 44 4.56 6.54 -4.04
CA GLN A 44 3.28 6.92 -3.44
C GLN A 44 2.67 5.77 -2.64
N VAL A 45 2.80 4.54 -3.13
CA VAL A 45 2.38 3.32 -2.41
C VAL A 45 3.11 3.17 -1.08
N VAL A 46 4.44 3.32 -1.09
CA VAL A 46 5.27 3.26 0.11
C VAL A 46 4.91 4.37 1.09
N ASN A 47 4.73 5.61 0.60
CA ASN A 47 4.32 6.73 1.44
C ASN A 47 2.95 6.47 2.09
N ALA A 48 1.98 5.96 1.34
CA ALA A 48 0.67 5.58 1.87
C ALA A 48 0.78 4.47 2.93
N ALA A 49 1.57 3.42 2.66
CA ALA A 49 1.83 2.36 3.63
C ALA A 49 2.48 2.88 4.92
N ASN A 50 3.41 3.84 4.81
CA ASN A 50 4.00 4.54 5.95
C ASN A 50 2.97 5.31 6.77
N PHE A 51 2.09 6.07 6.11
CA PHE A 51 1.01 6.80 6.80
C PHE A 51 0.09 5.84 7.56
N LEU A 52 -0.28 4.71 6.95
CA LEU A 52 -1.09 3.69 7.60
C LEU A 52 -0.37 3.03 8.79
N ASN A 53 0.96 2.88 8.72
CA ASN A 53 1.77 2.29 9.79
C ASN A 53 2.18 3.30 10.89
N HIS A 54 2.02 4.60 10.67
CA HIS A 54 2.52 5.62 11.58
C HIS A 54 1.91 5.51 12.98
N LYS A 55 2.76 5.56 14.02
CA LYS A 55 2.35 5.33 15.42
C LYS A 55 1.35 6.38 15.93
N GLU A 56 1.49 7.62 15.49
CA GLU A 56 0.61 8.74 15.83
C GLU A 56 -0.61 8.85 14.91
N GLY A 57 -0.69 8.00 13.88
CA GLY A 57 -1.79 7.96 12.92
C GLY A 57 -2.63 6.69 13.09
N ILE A 58 -2.90 6.01 11.98
CA ILE A 58 -3.71 4.78 11.94
C ILE A 58 -3.06 3.63 12.74
N ASN A 59 -1.73 3.64 12.88
CA ASN A 59 -0.96 2.68 13.67
C ASN A 59 -1.27 1.21 13.32
N LEU A 60 -1.42 0.92 12.03
CA LEU A 60 -1.62 -0.44 11.52
C LEU A 60 -0.26 -1.15 11.45
N SER A 61 -0.13 -2.33 12.05
CA SER A 61 1.13 -3.09 12.02
C SER A 61 1.57 -3.36 10.57
N ALA A 62 2.85 -3.18 10.26
CA ALA A 62 3.41 -3.47 8.93
C ALA A 62 3.15 -4.92 8.48
N LYS A 63 3.06 -5.89 9.42
CA LYS A 63 2.68 -7.28 9.15
C LYS A 63 1.24 -7.45 8.63
N ARG A 64 0.41 -6.42 8.78
CA ARG A 64 -0.99 -6.38 8.34
C ARG A 64 -1.14 -5.60 7.03
N ILE A 65 -0.06 -5.03 6.51
CA ILE A 65 -0.01 -4.34 5.23
C ILE A 65 0.69 -5.27 4.24
N THR A 66 0.04 -5.54 3.12
CA THR A 66 0.57 -6.38 2.05
C THR A 66 0.58 -5.59 0.74
N ILE A 67 1.72 -5.56 0.04
CA ILE A 67 1.79 -4.99 -1.30
C ILE A 67 1.98 -6.11 -2.31
N SER A 68 1.02 -6.23 -3.23
CA SER A 68 1.07 -7.21 -4.32
C SER A 68 1.80 -6.63 -5.54
N THR A 69 2.42 -7.49 -6.34
CA THR A 69 3.03 -7.10 -7.62
C THR A 69 3.00 -8.26 -8.61
N VAL A 70 2.90 -7.94 -9.91
CA VAL A 70 3.09 -8.92 -11.00
C VAL A 70 4.57 -9.27 -11.26
N GLY A 71 5.50 -8.74 -10.46
CA GLY A 71 6.92 -9.12 -10.53
C GLY A 71 7.75 -8.36 -11.56
N LEU A 72 7.36 -7.12 -11.90
CA LEU A 72 8.04 -6.28 -12.91
C LEU A 72 9.52 -6.02 -12.62
N PHE A 73 9.95 -6.14 -11.36
CA PHE A 73 11.34 -5.92 -10.93
C PHE A 73 11.92 -7.16 -10.25
N GLN A 74 12.37 -8.13 -11.04
CA GLN A 74 13.21 -9.24 -10.55
C GLN A 74 14.61 -8.76 -10.09
N LYS A 75 15.03 -7.55 -10.47
CA LYS A 75 16.32 -6.97 -10.05
C LYS A 75 16.20 -6.31 -8.68
N SER A 76 16.72 -7.01 -7.67
CA SER A 76 16.98 -6.57 -6.28
C SER A 76 15.83 -6.72 -5.27
N ARG A 77 15.55 -7.98 -4.87
CA ARG A 77 14.92 -8.35 -3.58
C ARG A 77 15.46 -7.53 -2.38
N ASN A 78 16.70 -7.04 -2.46
CA ASN A 78 17.35 -6.23 -1.43
C ASN A 78 16.82 -4.79 -1.35
N THR A 79 16.30 -4.21 -2.43
CA THR A 79 15.70 -2.86 -2.41
C THR A 79 14.33 -2.90 -1.74
N LEU A 80 13.59 -3.99 -1.92
CA LEU A 80 12.28 -4.22 -1.31
C LEU A 80 12.32 -4.39 0.22
N LYS A 81 13.44 -4.88 0.75
CA LYS A 81 13.65 -5.02 2.20
C LYS A 81 14.07 -3.73 2.89
N LYS A 82 14.44 -2.69 2.14
CA LYS A 82 15.05 -1.47 2.70
C LYS A 82 14.03 -0.44 3.17
N VAL A 83 12.75 -0.63 2.84
CA VAL A 83 11.68 0.31 3.19
C VAL A 83 10.56 -0.45 3.89
N ILE A 84 10.65 -0.50 5.22
CA ILE A 84 9.65 -1.00 6.18
C ILE A 84 9.46 -2.53 6.13
N ASN A 85 9.18 -3.15 7.27
CA ASN A 85 8.84 -4.59 7.39
C ASN A 85 7.42 -4.89 6.83
N ILE A 86 7.14 -4.50 5.59
CA ILE A 86 5.88 -4.76 4.88
C ILE A 86 5.95 -6.14 4.21
N ASN A 87 4.82 -6.84 4.14
CA ASN A 87 4.74 -8.10 3.43
C ASN A 87 4.63 -7.86 1.92
N TRP A 88 5.49 -8.50 1.15
CA TRP A 88 5.44 -8.49 -0.32
C TRP A 88 4.91 -9.83 -0.83
N GLN A 89 3.97 -9.80 -1.77
CA GLN A 89 3.40 -11.00 -2.39
C GLN A 89 3.41 -10.87 -3.91
N LEU A 90 3.73 -11.97 -4.59
CA LEU A 90 3.52 -12.08 -6.04
C LEU A 90 2.04 -12.41 -6.25
N ALA A 91 1.39 -11.67 -7.13
CA ALA A 91 0.01 -11.93 -7.54
C ALA A 91 -0.06 -13.13 -8.50
#